data_AF-B2I4Y3-F1
#
_entry.id   AF-B2I4Y3-F1
#
_cell.length_a   1.000
_cell.length_b   1.000
_cell.length_c   1.000
_cell.angle_alpha   90.00
_cell.angle_beta   90.00
_cell.angle_gamma   90.00
#
_symmetry.space_group_name_H-M   'P 1'
#
loop_
_entity.id
_entity.type
_entity.pdbx_description
1 polymer ?
#
loop_
_entity_poly.entity_id
_entity_poly.type
_entity_poly.pdbx_seq_one_letter_code
_entity_poly.pdbx_strand_id
1 'polypeptide(L)'
;MSNLSVFYSDSLSPQQYISLMTASFSTIESNIEIIQGVLVRMYRITSKVSNEFIFDKIHLMYINTMDIVSELEELKHRLSSLSYADY
;
A
#
# COMPACT_ATOMS: atom_id res chain seq x y z
N MET A 1 -13.05 -8.98 32.75
CA MET A 1 -12.82 -9.13 31.30
C MET A 1 -14.10 -8.72 30.62
N SER A 2 -14.20 -7.43 30.28
CA SER A 2 -15.42 -6.82 29.76
C SER A 2 -14.98 -5.83 28.68
N ASN A 3 -15.67 -5.84 27.53
CA ASN A 3 -15.54 -4.90 26.40
C ASN A 3 -14.74 -5.33 25.15
N LEU A 4 -14.61 -6.64 24.87
CA LEU A 4 -14.40 -7.08 23.47
C LEU A 4 -15.72 -7.24 22.70
N SER A 5 -16.86 -7.21 23.39
CA SER A 5 -18.20 -7.34 22.80
C SER A 5 -18.61 -6.17 21.90
N VAL A 6 -17.93 -5.03 21.97
CA VAL A 6 -18.18 -3.86 21.11
C VAL A 6 -17.60 -4.04 19.70
N PHE A 7 -16.65 -4.95 19.50
CA PHE A 7 -16.18 -5.33 18.15
C PHE A 7 -17.15 -6.29 17.43
N TYR A 8 -18.13 -6.85 18.14
CA TYR A 8 -19.05 -7.85 17.59
C TYR A 8 -20.38 -7.27 17.07
N SER A 9 -20.58 -5.94 17.09
CA SER A 9 -21.91 -5.37 16.84
C SER A 9 -22.21 -4.91 15.42
N ASP A 10 -21.33 -5.13 14.43
CA ASP A 10 -21.67 -4.97 13.01
C ASP A 10 -20.91 -6.01 12.18
N SER A 11 -21.46 -7.22 12.05
CA SER A 11 -20.87 -8.25 11.20
C SER A 11 -20.98 -7.81 9.73
N LEU A 12 -19.86 -7.42 9.14
CA LEU A 12 -19.77 -7.24 7.69
C LEU A 12 -19.98 -8.59 7.00
N SER A 13 -20.74 -8.59 5.91
CA SER A 13 -20.71 -9.74 5.01
C SER A 13 -19.30 -9.91 4.42
N PRO A 14 -18.89 -11.13 4.01
CA PRO A 14 -17.62 -11.33 3.33
C PRO A 14 -17.41 -10.39 2.13
N GLN A 15 -18.46 -10.10 1.37
CA GLN A 15 -18.42 -9.18 0.23
C GLN A 15 -18.22 -7.72 0.65
N GLN A 16 -18.83 -7.29 1.76
CA GLN A 16 -18.60 -5.96 2.31
C GLN A 16 -17.17 -5.80 2.81
N TYR A 17 -16.63 -6.83 3.49
CA TYR A 17 -15.23 -6.86 3.91
C TYR A 17 -14.27 -6.78 2.71
N ILE A 18 -14.46 -7.62 1.70
CA ILE A 18 -13.65 -7.62 0.47
C ILE A 18 -13.71 -6.26 -0.22
N SER A 19 -14.89 -5.64 -0.30
CA SER A 19 -15.06 -4.32 -0.92
C SER A 19 -14.29 -3.23 -0.16
N LEU A 20 -14.39 -3.21 1.16
CA LEU A 20 -13.67 -2.25 2.01
C LEU A 20 -12.15 -2.42 1.92
N MET A 21 -11.67 -3.67 1.94
CA MET A 21 -10.25 -3.96 1.80
C MET A 21 -9.74 -3.57 0.40
N THR A 22 -10.51 -3.82 -0.65
CA THR A 22 -10.16 -3.40 -2.01
C THR A 22 -10.05 -1.88 -2.11
N ALA A 23 -11.01 -1.13 -1.56
CA ALA A 23 -10.94 0.33 -1.53
C ALA A 23 -9.73 0.85 -0.72
N SER A 24 -9.40 0.18 0.37
CA SER A 24 -8.22 0.49 1.19
C SER A 24 -6.93 0.28 0.41
N PHE A 25 -6.82 -0.82 -0.34
CA PHE A 25 -5.67 -1.08 -1.20
C PHE A 25 -5.52 -0.01 -2.30
N SER A 26 -6.60 0.37 -2.97
CA SER A 26 -6.55 1.46 -3.96
C SER A 26 -6.08 2.80 -3.36
N THR A 27 -6.46 3.08 -2.11
CA THR A 27 -6.01 4.28 -1.39
C THR A 27 -4.51 4.23 -1.11
N ILE A 28 -3.99 3.06 -0.71
CA ILE A 28 -2.56 2.85 -0.48
C ILE A 28 -1.79 2.99 -1.80
N GLU A 29 -2.26 2.39 -2.90
CA GLU A 29 -1.66 2.54 -4.24
C GLU A 29 -1.52 4.02 -4.62
N SER A 30 -2.60 4.79 -4.48
CA SER A 30 -2.59 6.23 -4.77
C SER A 30 -1.58 7.00 -3.91
N ASN A 31 -1.48 6.68 -2.63
CA ASN A 31 -0.50 7.32 -1.74
C ASN A 31 0.94 6.98 -2.13
N ILE A 32 1.21 5.73 -2.55
CA ILE A 32 2.54 5.31 -3.02
C ILE A 32 2.92 6.05 -4.30
N GLU A 33 1.99 6.21 -5.25
CA GLU A 33 2.24 6.99 -6.48
C GLU A 33 2.65 8.44 -6.16
N ILE A 34 1.99 9.07 -5.17
CA ILE A 34 2.34 10.42 -4.71
C ILE A 34 3.77 10.43 -4.15
N ILE A 35 4.12 9.47 -3.29
CA ILE A 35 5.46 9.34 -2.70
C ILE A 35 6.52 9.14 -3.79
N GLN A 36 6.27 8.25 -4.75
CA GLN A 36 7.16 8.04 -5.89
C GLN A 36 7.36 9.32 -6.70
N GLY A 37 6.29 10.09 -6.95
CA GLY A 37 6.37 11.39 -7.60
C GLY A 37 7.26 12.39 -6.85
N VAL A 38 7.18 12.43 -5.52
CA VAL A 38 8.06 13.25 -4.66
C VAL A 38 9.51 12.78 -4.75
N LEU A 39 9.77 11.48 -4.66
CA LEU A 39 11.11 10.90 -4.74
C LEU A 39 11.79 11.18 -6.08
N VAL A 40 11.06 11.07 -7.19
CA VAL A 40 11.57 11.43 -8.53
C VAL A 40 11.96 12.91 -8.59
N ARG A 41 11.18 13.81 -7.99
CA ARG A 41 11.54 15.24 -7.92
C ARG A 41 12.78 15.46 -7.07
N MET A 42 12.89 14.82 -5.91
CA MET A 42 14.08 14.89 -5.06
C MET A 42 15.32 14.40 -5.80
N TYR A 43 15.23 13.25 -6.48
CA TYR A 43 16.32 12.67 -7.27
C TYR A 43 16.85 13.65 -8.34
N ARG A 44 15.94 14.33 -9.06
CA ARG A 44 16.28 15.35 -10.08
C ARG A 44 16.95 16.60 -9.51
N ILE A 45 16.70 16.93 -8.25
CA ILE A 45 17.32 18.09 -7.58
C ILE A 45 18.67 17.66 -7.01
N THR A 46 18.74 16.50 -6.36
CA THR A 46 19.97 15.98 -5.73
C THR A 46 21.08 15.77 -6.74
N SER A 47 20.76 15.33 -7.96
CA SER A 47 21.75 15.20 -9.04
C SER A 47 22.45 16.52 -9.40
N LYS A 48 21.86 17.67 -9.07
CA LYS A 48 22.45 19.00 -9.33
C LYS A 48 23.39 19.49 -8.22
N VAL A 49 23.32 18.89 -7.03
CA VAL A 49 24.15 19.24 -5.88
C VAL A 49 25.26 18.22 -5.60
N SER A 50 25.41 17.23 -6.48
CA SER A 50 26.49 16.22 -6.49
C SER A 50 26.71 15.52 -5.14
N ASN A 51 25.64 15.24 -4.40
CA ASN A 51 25.71 14.50 -3.14
C ASN A 51 25.28 13.04 -3.36
N GLU A 52 26.26 12.18 -3.59
CA GLU A 52 26.05 10.75 -3.88
C GLU A 52 25.34 10.02 -2.72
N PHE A 53 25.68 10.33 -1.47
CA PHE A 53 25.03 9.71 -0.32
C PHE A 53 23.53 10.00 -0.28
N ILE A 54 23.12 11.25 -0.51
CA ILE A 54 21.69 11.61 -0.55
C ILE A 54 21.01 10.96 -1.76
N PHE A 55 21.71 10.89 -2.89
CA PHE A 55 21.21 10.27 -4.11
C PHE A 55 20.88 8.79 -3.89
N ASP A 56 21.81 8.03 -3.31
CA ASP A 56 21.63 6.60 -3.00
C ASP A 56 20.45 6.38 -2.05
N LYS A 57 20.28 7.26 -1.04
CA LYS A 57 19.15 7.16 -0.12
C LYS A 57 17.81 7.41 -0.80
N ILE A 58 17.71 8.40 -1.69
CA ILE A 58 16.49 8.65 -2.45
C ILE A 58 16.19 7.48 -3.40
N HIS A 59 17.23 6.94 -4.05
CA HIS A 59 17.08 5.80 -4.94
C HIS A 59 16.60 4.55 -4.19
N LEU A 60 17.18 4.26 -3.02
CA LEU A 60 16.75 3.18 -2.16
C LEU A 60 15.30 3.36 -1.67
N MET A 61 14.92 4.58 -1.27
CA MET A 61 13.53 4.87 -0.91
C MET A 61 12.58 4.58 -2.07
N TYR A 62 12.96 4.93 -3.31
CA TYR A 62 12.16 4.64 -4.49
C TYR A 62 12.02 3.14 -4.74
N ILE A 63 13.12 2.38 -4.66
CA ILE A 63 13.07 0.91 -4.79
C ILE A 63 12.13 0.29 -3.76
N ASN A 64 12.25 0.69 -2.49
CA ASN A 64 11.37 0.17 -1.43
C ASN A 64 9.88 0.44 -1.71
N THR A 65 9.54 1.54 -2.39
CA THR A 65 8.13 1.75 -2.79
C THR A 65 7.66 0.73 -3.82
N MET A 66 8.53 0.23 -4.69
CA MET A 66 8.18 -0.81 -5.66
C MET A 66 7.91 -2.14 -4.96
N ASP A 67 8.70 -2.48 -3.93
CA ASP A 67 8.47 -3.67 -3.11
C ASP A 67 7.10 -3.62 -2.44
N ILE A 68 6.73 -2.47 -1.87
CA ILE A 68 5.40 -2.26 -1.26
C ILE A 68 4.28 -2.45 -2.28
N VAL A 69 4.43 -1.93 -3.51
CA VAL A 69 3.44 -2.14 -4.58
C VAL A 69 3.30 -3.62 -4.90
N SER A 70 4.40 -4.36 -5.01
CA SER A 70 4.36 -5.79 -5.29
C SER A 70 3.66 -6.59 -4.18
N GLU A 71 3.95 -6.29 -2.91
CA GLU A 71 3.26 -6.93 -1.78
C GLU A 71 1.75 -6.60 -1.78
N LEU A 72 1.39 -5.37 -2.14
CA LEU A 72 0.00 -4.94 -2.21
C LEU A 72 -0.77 -5.62 -3.35
N GLU A 73 -0.14 -5.83 -4.50
CA GLU A 73 -0.69 -6.61 -5.61
C GLU A 73 -0.94 -8.07 -5.19
N GLU A 74 -0.01 -8.67 -4.45
CA GLU A 74 -0.19 -10.03 -3.92
C GLU A 74 -1.37 -10.09 -2.94
N LEU A 75 -1.49 -9.11 -2.04
CA LEU A 75 -2.62 -9.02 -1.10
C LEU A 75 -3.95 -8.85 -1.83
N LYS A 76 -4.01 -8.02 -2.88
CA LYS A 76 -5.18 -7.88 -3.76
C LYS A 76 -5.55 -9.20 -4.42
N HIS A 77 -4.57 -9.93 -4.93
CA HIS A 77 -4.80 -11.23 -5.56
C HIS A 77 -5.33 -12.27 -4.56
N ARG A 78 -4.76 -12.33 -3.35
CA ARG A 78 -5.25 -13.22 -2.30
C ARG A 78 -6.67 -12.84 -1.87
N LEU A 79 -6.95 -11.54 -1.69
CA LEU A 79 -8.28 -11.06 -1.32
C LEU A 79 -9.34 -11.39 -2.38
N SER A 80 -9.01 -11.22 -3.67
CA SER A 80 -9.93 -11.57 -4.75
C SER A 80 -10.18 -13.07 -4.83
N SER A 81 -9.18 -13.92 -4.54
CA SER A 81 -9.37 -15.37 -4.49
C SER A 81 -10.39 -15.81 -3.42
N LEU A 82 -10.50 -15.07 -2.30
CA LEU A 82 -11.50 -15.34 -1.25
C LEU A 82 -12.93 -15.11 -1.75
N SER A 83 -13.14 -14.23 -2.74
CA SER A 83 -14.44 -14.01 -3.37
C SER A 83 -14.96 -15.23 -4.13
N TYR A 84 -14.08 -16.17 -4.51
CA TYR A 84 -14.42 -17.34 -5.32
C TYR A 84 -14.46 -18.65 -4.50
N ALA A 85 -14.12 -18.60 -3.21
CA ALA A 85 -14.00 -19.78 -2.35
C ALA A 85 -15.35 -20.34 -1.85
N ASP A 86 -16.47 -19.65 -2.15
CA ASP A 86 -17.83 -20.03 -1.73
C ASP A 86 -18.67 -20.73 -2.83
N TYR A 87 -18.04 -21.35 -3.85
CA TYR A 87 -18.73 -22.17 -4.87
C TYR A 87 -18.31 -23.64 -4.86
#